data_AF-A0A537EGP9-F1
#
_entry.id   AF-A0A537EGP9-F1
#
_cell.length_a   1.000
_cell.length_b   1.000
_cell.length_c   1.000
_cell.angle_alpha   90.00
_cell.angle_beta   90.00
_cell.angle_gamma   90.00
#
_symmetry.space_group_name_H-M   'P 1'
#
loop_
_entity.id
_entity.type
_entity.pdbx_description
1 polymer ?
#
loop_
_entity_poly.entity_id
_entity_poly.type
_entity_poly.pdbx_seq_one_letter_code
_entity_poly.pdbx_strand_id
1 'polypeptide(L)'
;MRKEGYHYAEGNLLRRLRLIDLEMHGRKFLYNRDVWWETLLKQLGLSMLKASWIHGTTRRYWKTYAGASPIFSDTMSTIQRLKKAGFRLGMVSDSDGTP
;
A
#
# COMPACT_ATOMS: atom_id res chain seq x y z
N MET A 1 -24.47 -11.60 -22.96
CA MET A 1 -23.31 -10.69 -22.91
C MET A 1 -22.10 -11.46 -22.37
N ARG A 2 -21.09 -11.73 -23.20
CA ARG A 2 -19.83 -12.33 -22.73
C ARG A 2 -19.11 -11.28 -21.87
N LYS A 3 -18.81 -11.60 -20.62
CA LYS A 3 -17.85 -10.81 -19.84
C LYS A 3 -16.48 -11.03 -20.49
N GLU A 4 -16.06 -10.10 -21.34
CA GLU A 4 -14.68 -10.05 -21.80
C GLU A 4 -13.82 -9.69 -20.57
N GLY A 5 -13.25 -10.73 -19.96
CA GLY A 5 -12.30 -10.59 -18.87
C GLY A 5 -10.89 -10.40 -19.44
N TYR A 6 -10.10 -9.54 -18.83
CA TYR A 6 -8.67 -9.48 -19.12
C TYR A 6 -7.96 -10.59 -18.35
N HIS A 7 -7.29 -11.50 -19.05
CA HIS A 7 -6.53 -12.58 -18.44
C HIS A 7 -5.05 -12.20 -18.35
N TYR A 8 -4.54 -12.06 -17.13
CA TYR A 8 -3.13 -11.85 -16.84
C TYR A 8 -2.60 -13.02 -16.02
N ALA A 9 -1.44 -13.55 -16.42
CA ALA A 9 -0.73 -14.52 -15.60
C ALA A 9 -0.23 -13.85 -14.31
N GLU A 10 -0.48 -14.48 -13.17
CA GLU A 10 -0.10 -13.96 -11.84
C GLU A 10 1.38 -13.57 -11.77
N GLY A 11 2.27 -14.41 -12.32
CA GLY A 11 3.71 -14.12 -12.36
C GLY A 11 4.07 -12.86 -13.17
N ASN A 12 3.32 -12.54 -14.22
CA ASN A 12 3.54 -11.31 -14.99
C ASN A 12 3.13 -10.08 -14.19
N LEU A 13 1.98 -10.16 -13.49
CA LEU A 13 1.47 -9.09 -12.64
C LEU A 13 2.41 -8.81 -11.47
N LEU A 14 2.85 -9.85 -10.76
CA LEU A 14 3.80 -9.74 -9.67
C LEU A 14 5.13 -9.14 -10.12
N ARG A 15 5.65 -9.56 -11.29
CA ARG A 15 6.87 -8.97 -11.85
C ARG A 15 6.73 -7.48 -12.10
N ARG A 16 5.61 -7.03 -12.68
CA ARG A 16 5.35 -5.60 -12.93
C ARG A 16 5.23 -4.81 -11.63
N LEU A 17 4.52 -5.36 -10.64
CA LEU A 17 4.40 -4.75 -9.31
C LEU A 17 5.77 -4.56 -8.64
N ARG A 18 6.66 -5.56 -8.73
CA ARG A 18 8.03 -5.44 -8.20
C ARG A 18 8.83 -4.32 -8.89
N LEU A 19 8.65 -4.13 -10.19
CA LEU A 19 9.32 -3.04 -10.92
C LEU A 19 8.78 -1.66 -10.51
N ILE A 20 7.46 -1.56 -10.29
CA ILE A 20 6.84 -0.32 -9.78
C ILE A 20 7.33 -0.03 -8.36
N ASP A 21 7.38 -1.04 -7.50
CA ASP A 21 7.89 -0.92 -6.13
C ASP A 21 9.33 -0.40 -6.11
N LEU A 22 10.24 -1.02 -6.89
CA LEU A 22 11.62 -0.58 -7.03
C LEU A 22 11.76 0.88 -7.48
N GLU A 23 10.94 1.30 -8.45
CA GLU A 23 10.97 2.67 -8.97
C GLU A 23 10.41 3.68 -7.96
N MET A 24 9.25 3.38 -7.37
CA MET A 24 8.53 4.33 -6.54
C MET A 24 9.14 4.43 -5.13
N HIS A 25 9.49 3.29 -4.52
CA HIS A 25 10.14 3.25 -3.22
C HIS A 25 11.62 3.61 -3.31
N GLY A 26 12.35 2.98 -4.24
CA GLY A 26 13.81 3.05 -4.28
C GLY A 26 14.40 4.28 -4.96
N ARG A 27 13.62 4.99 -5.79
CA ARG A 27 14.13 6.15 -6.56
C ARG A 27 13.32 7.42 -6.38
N LYS A 28 11.99 7.32 -6.34
CA LYS A 28 11.10 8.49 -6.30
C LYS A 28 10.66 8.88 -4.89
N PHE A 29 10.86 8.01 -3.89
CA PHE A 29 10.33 8.19 -2.54
C PHE A 29 8.83 8.53 -2.53
N LEU A 30 8.07 7.93 -3.45
CA LEU A 30 6.64 8.17 -3.62
C LEU A 30 5.86 7.01 -3.00
N TYR A 31 5.38 7.18 -1.77
CA TYR A 31 4.71 6.09 -1.04
C TYR A 31 3.22 5.96 -1.35
N ASN A 32 2.65 6.91 -2.12
CA ASN A 32 1.24 6.89 -2.47
C ASN A 32 0.85 5.67 -3.34
N ARG A 33 0.25 4.63 -2.73
CA ARG A 33 -0.15 3.40 -3.42
C ARG A 33 -1.21 3.62 -4.50
N ASP A 34 -2.02 4.68 -4.43
CA ASP A 34 -2.96 5.01 -5.50
C ASP A 34 -2.21 5.27 -6.82
N VAL A 35 -1.07 5.96 -6.77
CA VAL A 35 -0.22 6.22 -7.94
C VAL A 35 0.40 4.94 -8.48
N TRP A 36 0.67 3.97 -7.62
CA TRP A 36 1.29 2.70 -8.00
C TRP A 36 0.29 1.84 -8.78
N TRP A 37 -0.95 1.76 -8.29
CA TRP A 37 -2.03 1.08 -8.99
C TRP A 37 -2.34 1.77 -10.31
N GLU A 38 -2.43 3.10 -10.33
CA GLU A 38 -2.64 3.86 -11.56
C GLU A 38 -1.54 3.57 -12.60
N THR A 39 -0.28 3.54 -12.17
CA THR A 39 0.86 3.19 -13.03
C THR A 39 0.72 1.79 -13.59
N LEU A 40 0.37 0.81 -12.76
CA LEU A 40 0.15 -0.57 -13.19
C LEU A 40 -0.98 -0.64 -14.21
N LEU A 41 -2.13 -0.03 -13.92
CA LEU A 41 -3.30 -0.06 -14.79
C LEU A 41 -3.00 0.55 -16.16
N LYS A 42 -2.25 1.65 -16.20
CA LYS A 42 -1.79 2.25 -17.45
C LYS A 42 -0.88 1.29 -18.24
N GLN A 43 0.05 0.60 -17.58
CA GLN A 43 0.92 -0.39 -18.23
C GLN A 43 0.17 -1.63 -18.76
N LEU A 44 -1.02 -1.91 -18.22
CA LEU A 44 -1.89 -3.00 -18.63
C LEU A 44 -2.98 -2.56 -19.62
N GLY A 45 -3.01 -1.29 -20.04
CA GLY A 45 -4.09 -0.77 -20.89
C GLY A 45 -5.47 -0.72 -20.19
N LEU A 46 -5.49 -0.74 -18.86
CA LEU A 46 -6.68 -0.77 -18.00
C LEU A 46 -7.02 0.59 -17.37
N SER A 47 -6.60 1.69 -18.00
CA SER A 47 -6.82 3.06 -17.52
C SER A 47 -8.30 3.44 -17.38
N MET A 48 -9.23 2.60 -17.87
CA MET A 48 -10.68 2.78 -17.73
C MET A 48 -11.18 2.56 -16.30
N LEU A 49 -10.40 1.93 -15.43
CA LEU A 49 -10.76 1.76 -14.02
C LEU A 49 -10.65 3.09 -13.27
N LYS A 50 -11.74 3.47 -12.59
CA LYS A 50 -11.89 4.78 -11.94
C LYS A 50 -11.12 4.86 -10.62
N ALA A 51 -10.88 6.10 -10.16
CA ALA A 51 -10.24 6.42 -8.88
C ALA A 51 -10.84 5.68 -7.67
N SER A 52 -12.16 5.43 -7.66
CA SER A 52 -12.81 4.66 -6.58
C SER A 52 -12.32 3.21 -6.50
N TRP A 53 -12.00 2.59 -7.63
CA TRP A 53 -11.41 1.26 -7.67
C TRP A 53 -9.98 1.29 -7.15
N ILE A 54 -9.19 2.28 -7.57
CA ILE A 54 -7.79 2.48 -7.15
C ILE A 54 -7.70 2.65 -5.64
N HIS A 55 -8.42 3.63 -5.09
CA HIS A 55 -8.42 3.90 -3.66
C HIS A 55 -9.02 2.74 -2.84
N GLY A 56 -10.06 2.08 -3.38
CA GLY A 56 -10.61 0.87 -2.78
C GLY A 56 -9.61 -0.30 -2.72
N THR A 57 -8.68 -0.36 -3.68
CA THR A 57 -7.57 -1.34 -3.70
C THR A 57 -6.51 -0.99 -2.66
N THR A 58 -6.12 0.29 -2.54
CA THR A 58 -5.19 0.76 -1.50
C THR A 58 -5.67 0.42 -0.09
N ARG A 59 -6.95 0.68 0.22
CA ARG A 59 -7.52 0.30 1.53
C ARG A 59 -7.48 -1.21 1.79
N ARG A 60 -7.77 -2.02 0.77
CA ARG A 60 -7.71 -3.49 0.90
C ARG A 60 -6.29 -3.98 1.13
N TYR A 61 -5.33 -3.40 0.41
CA TYR A 61 -3.91 -3.68 0.60
C TYR A 61 -3.50 -3.42 2.05
N TRP A 62 -3.76 -2.21 2.58
CA TRP A 62 -3.36 -1.89 3.95
C TRP A 62 -4.09 -2.69 5.01
N LYS A 63 -5.39 -2.92 4.84
CA LYS A 63 -6.14 -3.81 5.75
C LYS A 63 -5.51 -5.19 5.82
N THR A 64 -5.10 -5.73 4.69
CA THR A 64 -4.47 -7.06 4.61
C THR A 64 -3.07 -7.02 5.23
N TYR A 65 -2.27 -6.01 4.89
CA TYR A 65 -0.92 -5.82 5.42
C TYR A 65 -0.93 -5.65 6.95
N ALA A 66 -1.78 -4.77 7.48
CA ALA A 66 -1.91 -4.52 8.91
C ALA A 66 -2.35 -5.78 9.68
N GLY A 67 -3.24 -6.59 9.10
CA GLY A 67 -3.64 -7.87 9.68
C GLY A 67 -2.53 -8.92 9.71
N ALA A 68 -1.55 -8.82 8.82
CA ALA A 68 -0.42 -9.74 8.71
C ALA A 68 0.88 -9.21 9.36
N SER A 69 0.92 -7.93 9.75
CA SER A 69 2.09 -7.27 10.31
C SER A 69 2.00 -7.23 11.84
N PRO A 70 2.65 -8.16 12.56
CA PRO A 70 2.66 -8.12 14.02
C PRO A 70 3.36 -6.87 14.51
N ILE A 71 2.92 -6.37 15.66
CA ILE A 71 3.60 -5.30 16.39
C ILE A 71 4.97 -5.82 16.86
N PHE A 72 6.02 -4.98 16.83
CA PHE A 72 7.30 -5.36 17.42
C PHE A 72 7.14 -5.67 18.91
N SER A 73 7.81 -6.72 19.40
CA SER A 73 7.58 -7.34 20.71
C SER A 73 7.64 -6.36 21.89
N ASP A 74 8.45 -5.31 21.79
CA ASP A 74 8.68 -4.31 22.83
C ASP A 74 7.78 -3.07 22.71
N THR A 75 7.11 -2.86 21.57
CA THR A 75 6.38 -1.61 21.26
C THR A 75 5.41 -1.23 22.36
N MET A 76 4.58 -2.17 22.82
CA MET A 76 3.56 -1.89 23.83
C MET A 76 4.20 -1.54 25.18
N SER A 77 5.25 -2.25 25.57
CA SER A 77 5.96 -1.98 26.83
C SER A 77 6.67 -0.62 26.81
N THR A 78 7.28 -0.26 25.68
CA THR A 78 7.95 1.02 25.48
C THR A 78 6.97 2.18 25.50
N ILE A 79 5.84 2.08 24.77
CA ILE A 79 4.78 3.09 24.79
C ILE A 79 4.25 3.31 26.20
N GLN A 80 3.97 2.23 26.94
CA GLN A 80 3.46 2.33 28.31
C GLN A 80 4.46 3.01 29.26
N ARG A 81 5.74 2.64 29.17
CA ARG A 81 6.80 3.23 29.98
C ARG A 81 6.94 4.74 29.73
N LEU A 82 6.93 5.15 28.47
CA LEU A 82 7.03 6.57 28.10
C LEU A 82 5.82 7.38 28.57
N LYS A 83 4.60 6.84 28.41
CA LYS A 83 3.38 7.49 28.93
C LYS A 83 3.41 7.64 30.45
N LYS A 84 3.86 6.62 31.19
CA LYS A 84 3.99 6.67 32.66
C LYS A 84 5.00 7.72 33.12
N ALA A 85 6.04 7.97 32.33
CA ALA A 85 7.02 9.02 32.59
C ALA A 85 6.54 10.44 32.22
N GLY A 86 5.30 10.59 31.75
CA GLY A 86 4.70 11.89 31.44
C GLY A 86 4.94 12.39 30.01
N PHE A 87 5.52 11.57 29.13
CA PHE A 87 5.73 11.96 27.73
C PHE A 87 4.42 11.92 26.94
N ARG A 88 4.23 12.92 26.07
CA ARG A 88 3.21 12.90 25.03
C ARG A 88 3.78 12.19 23.80
N LEU A 89 3.03 11.24 23.26
CA LEU A 89 3.43 10.46 22.10
C LEU A 89 2.57 10.86 20.90
N GLY A 90 3.21 10.99 19.75
CA GLY A 90 2.58 11.20 18.44
C GLY A 90 3.26 10.33 17.41
N MET A 91 2.55 9.98 16.34
CA MET A 91 3.09 9.23 15.21
C MET A 91 3.15 10.18 14.01
N VAL A 92 4.33 10.23 13.37
CA VAL A 92 4.54 10.97 12.12
C VAL A 92 5.12 9.97 11.12
N SER A 93 4.48 9.86 9.97
CA SER A 93 4.86 8.91 8.92
C SER A 93 4.56 9.52 7.55
N ASP A 94 5.44 9.26 6.58
CA ASP A 94 5.34 9.63 5.17
C ASP A 94 4.60 8.55 4.36
N SER A 95 3.48 8.06 4.89
CA SER A 95 2.62 7.08 4.23
C SER A 95 1.76 7.69 3.11
N ASP A 96 0.95 6.85 2.47
CA ASP A 96 -0.12 7.26 1.54
C ASP A 96 -1.26 8.06 2.19
N GLY A 97 -1.26 8.27 3.51
CA GLY A 97 -2.33 8.99 4.21
C GLY A 97 -3.66 8.24 4.23
N THR A 98 -3.66 6.95 3.86
CA THR A 98 -4.82 6.06 3.97
C THR A 98 -4.71 5.28 5.28
N PRO A 99 -5.67 5.45 6.22
CA PRO A 99 -5.67 4.72 7.49
C PRO A 99 -6.04 3.24 7.35
#